data_AF-A0A842RDB1-F1
#
_entry.id   AF-A0A842RDB1-F1
#
_cell.length_a   1.000
_cell.length_b   1.000
_cell.length_c   1.000
_cell.angle_alpha   90.00
_cell.angle_beta   90.00
_cell.angle_gamma   90.00
#
_symmetry.space_group_name_H-M   'P 1'
#
loop_
_entity.id
_entity.type
_entity.pdbx_description
1 polymer ?
#
loop_
_entity_poly.entity_id
_entity_poly.type
_entity_poly.pdbx_seq_one_letter_code
_entity_poly.pdbx_strand_id
1 'polypeptide(L)'
;MPTENKKSYLDCCKQPDLATIKTVYQSNHDCEALLQCKNCKTYWFYRFNEYRDDWTVWYSKLTKEEAELILNAEERPDLDFLKNKPSFMEDATGVKKVQGQPTYPKS
;
A
#
# COMPACT_ATOMS: atom_id res chain seq x y z
N MET A 1 -28.41 -16.86 7.23
CA MET A 1 -28.00 -15.46 7.44
C MET A 1 -26.75 -15.24 6.61
N PRO A 2 -26.75 -14.40 5.56
CA PRO A 2 -25.55 -14.18 4.78
C PRO A 2 -24.57 -13.35 5.61
N THR A 3 -23.38 -13.90 5.81
CA THR A 3 -22.23 -13.30 6.50
C THR A 3 -21.92 -11.92 5.93
N GLU A 4 -21.81 -10.93 6.83
CA GLU A 4 -21.40 -9.56 6.52
C GLU A 4 -20.19 -9.54 5.59
N ASN A 5 -20.44 -9.05 4.38
CA ASN A 5 -19.41 -8.77 3.39
C ASN A 5 -18.45 -7.72 3.97
N LYS A 6 -17.28 -8.15 4.48
CA LYS A 6 -16.11 -7.30 4.76
C LYS A 6 -15.60 -6.67 3.46
N LYS A 7 -16.35 -5.75 2.85
CA LYS A 7 -15.89 -4.94 1.71
C LYS A 7 -15.05 -3.77 2.24
N SER A 8 -13.89 -4.11 2.79
CA SER A 8 -12.85 -3.15 3.18
C SER A 8 -11.92 -2.88 1.99
N TYR A 9 -12.49 -2.50 0.86
CA TYR A 9 -11.72 -2.19 -0.33
C TYR A 9 -11.42 -0.70 -0.33
N LEU A 10 -10.19 -0.36 0.09
CA LEU A 10 -9.47 0.91 -0.09
C LEU A 10 -10.32 2.00 -0.74
N ASP A 11 -10.71 2.99 0.06
CA ASP A 11 -11.70 4.07 -0.16
C ASP A 11 -11.39 5.02 -1.37
N CYS A 12 -11.01 4.50 -2.53
CA CYS A 12 -10.95 5.24 -3.81
C CYS A 12 -12.20 4.99 -4.65
N CYS A 13 -12.66 3.73 -4.72
CA CYS A 13 -13.85 3.27 -5.43
C CYS A 13 -14.27 1.96 -4.74
N LYS A 14 -15.57 1.67 -4.57
CA LYS A 14 -16.08 0.48 -3.84
C LYS A 14 -15.48 -0.88 -4.29
N GLN A 15 -14.73 -0.92 -5.40
CA GLN A 15 -13.81 -1.96 -5.87
C GLN A 15 -12.61 -1.29 -6.59
N PRO A 16 -11.42 -1.15 -5.95
CA PRO A 16 -10.26 -0.52 -6.55
C PRO A 16 -9.58 -1.47 -7.54
N ASP A 17 -9.59 -1.13 -8.83
CA ASP A 17 -8.72 -1.75 -9.84
C ASP A 17 -7.40 -0.97 -9.86
N LEU A 18 -6.44 -1.43 -9.05
CA LEU A 18 -5.13 -0.81 -8.91
C LEU A 18 -4.17 -1.39 -9.96
N ALA A 19 -3.50 -0.49 -10.70
CA ALA A 19 -2.41 -0.85 -11.59
C ALA A 19 -1.08 -0.40 -10.98
N THR A 20 -0.05 -1.24 -11.09
CA THR A 20 1.32 -0.85 -10.76
C THR A 20 1.82 0.18 -11.77
N ILE A 21 2.21 1.35 -11.28
CA ILE A 21 2.82 2.42 -12.07
C ILE A 21 4.35 2.30 -12.01
N LYS A 22 4.88 1.98 -10.83
CA LYS A 22 6.32 1.83 -10.62
C LYS A 22 6.60 0.89 -9.45
N THR A 23 7.52 -0.05 -9.66
CA THR A 23 8.10 -0.85 -8.56
C THR A 23 9.26 -0.08 -7.96
N VAL A 24 9.21 0.17 -6.65
CA VAL A 24 10.25 0.89 -5.89
C VAL A 24 11.29 -0.10 -5.36
N TYR A 25 10.85 -1.26 -4.89
CA TYR A 25 11.69 -2.33 -4.39
C TYR A 25 10.97 -3.67 -4.56
N GLN A 26 11.72 -4.72 -4.87
CA GLN A 26 11.18 -6.08 -4.91
C GLN A 26 12.26 -7.10 -4.56
N SER A 27 11.91 -8.04 -3.68
CA SER A 27 12.70 -9.21 -3.32
C SER A 27 11.80 -10.45 -3.34
N ASN A 28 12.32 -11.59 -2.86
CA ASN A 28 11.51 -12.80 -2.70
C ASN A 28 10.42 -12.66 -1.64
N HIS A 29 10.61 -11.77 -0.66
CA HIS A 29 9.74 -11.64 0.51
C HIS A 29 9.12 -10.26 0.65
N ASP A 30 9.56 -9.28 -0.14
CA ASP A 30 9.14 -7.90 0.00
C ASP A 30 8.82 -7.29 -1.34
N CYS A 31 7.86 -6.38 -1.34
CA CYS A 31 7.58 -5.54 -2.50
C CYS A 31 7.10 -4.17 -2.05
N GLU A 32 7.62 -3.12 -2.68
CA GLU A 32 7.15 -1.76 -2.54
C GLU A 32 6.84 -1.21 -3.92
N ALA A 33 5.64 -0.65 -4.10
CA ALA A 33 5.21 -0.15 -5.39
C ALA A 33 4.32 1.09 -5.27
N LEU A 34 4.45 1.98 -6.25
CA LEU A 34 3.47 3.00 -6.54
C LEU A 34 2.38 2.39 -7.41
N LEU A 35 1.16 2.40 -6.89
CA LEU A 35 -0.04 1.98 -7.60
C LEU A 35 -0.90 3.19 -7.95
N GLN A 36 -1.74 3.05 -8.97
CA GLN A 36 -2.77 4.02 -9.30
C GLN A 36 -4.08 3.30 -9.60
N CYS A 37 -5.20 3.81 -9.06
CA CYS A 37 -6.50 3.31 -9.46
C CYS A 37 -6.79 3.69 -10.91
N LYS A 38 -7.14 2.70 -11.74
CA LYS A 38 -7.47 2.93 -13.15
C LYS A 38 -8.69 3.83 -13.33
N ASN A 39 -9.63 3.82 -12.39
CA ASN A 39 -10.87 4.61 -12.44
C ASN A 39 -10.68 6.03 -11.91
N CYS A 40 -10.34 6.17 -10.62
CA CYS A 40 -10.31 7.46 -9.93
C CYS A 40 -8.95 8.19 -10.06
N LYS A 41 -7.94 7.55 -10.67
CA LYS A 41 -6.56 8.04 -10.82
C LYS A 41 -5.83 8.38 -9.50
N THR A 42 -6.43 8.07 -8.35
CA THR A 42 -5.79 8.21 -7.04
C THR A 42 -4.58 7.28 -6.94
N TYR A 43 -3.49 7.82 -6.42
CA TYR A 43 -2.27 7.08 -6.16
C TYR A 43 -2.32 6.40 -4.79
N TRP A 44 -1.67 5.24 -4.73
CA TRP A 44 -1.53 4.44 -3.53
C TRP A 44 -0.10 3.94 -3.44
N PHE A 45 0.48 4.01 -2.24
CA PHE A 45 1.68 3.26 -1.92
C PHE A 45 1.29 1.88 -1.44
N TYR A 46 1.88 0.86 -2.06
CA TYR A 46 1.74 -0.54 -1.70
C TYR A 46 3.04 -1.02 -1.07
N ARG A 47 2.90 -1.76 0.04
CA ARG A 47 3.99 -2.50 0.65
C ARG A 47 3.50 -3.91 0.98
N PHE A 48 4.25 -4.91 0.54
CA PHE A 48 4.13 -6.29 0.97
C PHE A 48 5.41 -6.69 1.69
N ASN A 49 5.25 -7.41 2.79
CA ASN A 49 6.33 -8.02 3.56
C ASN A 49 5.87 -9.41 4.00
N GLU A 50 6.73 -10.39 3.78
CA GLU A 50 6.56 -11.77 4.20
C GLU A 50 7.72 -12.13 5.15
N TYR A 51 7.40 -12.73 6.29
CA TYR A 51 8.37 -13.18 7.26
C TYR A 51 7.88 -14.45 7.96
N ARG A 52 8.62 -15.56 7.85
CA ARG A 52 8.30 -16.87 8.48
C ARG A 52 6.85 -17.32 8.23
N ASP A 53 6.44 -17.33 6.97
CA ASP A 53 5.09 -17.71 6.51
C ASP A 53 3.94 -16.76 6.94
N ASP A 54 4.23 -15.70 7.68
CA ASP A 54 3.32 -14.58 7.90
C ASP A 54 3.51 -13.54 6.81
N TRP A 55 2.42 -12.94 6.36
CA TRP A 55 2.45 -11.83 5.40
C TRP A 55 1.68 -10.63 5.92
N THR A 56 2.10 -9.45 5.51
CA THR A 56 1.37 -8.22 5.75
C THR A 56 1.48 -7.31 4.54
N VAL A 57 0.35 -6.75 4.14
CA VAL A 57 0.24 -5.73 3.10
C VAL A 57 -0.21 -4.41 3.72
N TRP A 58 0.39 -3.31 3.29
CA TRP A 58 -0.07 -1.97 3.57
C TRP A 58 -0.44 -1.25 2.28
N TYR A 59 -1.50 -0.45 2.37
CA TYR A 59 -1.93 0.48 1.34
C TYR A 59 -2.13 1.86 1.96
N SER A 60 -1.34 2.84 1.51
CA SER A 60 -1.50 4.25 1.88
C SER A 60 -1.96 5.06 0.69
N LYS A 61 -3.07 5.79 0.82
CA LYS A 61 -3.48 6.74 -0.20
C LYS A 61 -2.47 7.87 -0.25
N LEU A 62 -2.02 8.25 -1.44
CA LEU A 62 -1.05 9.33 -1.63
C LEU A 62 -1.72 10.58 -2.18
N THR A 63 -1.15 11.76 -1.86
CA THR A 63 -1.38 12.95 -2.67
C THR A 63 -0.65 12.85 -4.00
N LYS A 64 -0.92 13.79 -4.90
CA LYS A 64 -0.24 13.82 -6.20
C LYS A 64 1.25 14.12 -6.02
N GLU A 65 1.59 15.04 -5.13
CA GLU A 65 2.95 15.47 -4.84
C GLU A 65 3.79 14.32 -4.26
N GLU A 66 3.20 13.55 -3.33
CA GLU A 66 3.84 12.36 -2.76
C GLU A 66 4.07 11.28 -3.82
N ALA A 67 3.10 11.08 -4.72
CA ALA A 67 3.24 10.12 -5.81
C ALA A 67 4.31 10.55 -6.83
N GLU A 68 4.38 11.85 -7.15
CA GLU A 68 5.39 12.42 -8.05
C GLU A 68 6.80 12.29 -7.47
N LEU A 69 6.97 12.48 -6.16
CA LEU A 69 8.24 12.24 -5.47
C LEU A 69 8.72 10.79 -5.70
N ILE A 70 7.83 9.81 -5.57
CA ILE A 70 8.17 8.39 -5.80
C ILE A 70 8.40 8.10 -7.29
N LEU A 71 7.56 8.66 -8.16
CA LEU A 71 7.63 8.45 -9.60
C LEU A 71 8.97 8.93 -10.17
N ASN A 72 9.45 10.08 -9.72
CA ASN A 72 10.65 10.75 -10.24
C ASN A 72 11.95 10.31 -9.55
N ALA A 73 11.89 9.57 -8.45
CA ALA A 73 13.09 9.09 -7.75
C ALA A 73 13.84 8.02 -8.56
N GLU A 74 15.16 8.15 -8.76
CA GLU A 74 15.96 7.12 -9.41
C GLU A 74 16.18 5.91 -8.50
N GLU A 75 16.37 6.18 -7.21
CA GLU A 75 16.50 5.19 -6.14
C GLU A 75 15.25 5.17 -5.25
N ARG A 76 15.27 4.32 -4.22
CA ARG A 76 14.21 4.28 -3.22
C ARG A 76 14.14 5.63 -2.48
N PRO A 77 13.03 6.38 -2.57
CA PRO A 77 12.93 7.69 -1.96
C PRO A 77 12.79 7.60 -0.43
N ASP A 78 12.88 8.75 0.24
CA ASP A 78 12.45 8.87 1.63
C ASP A 78 10.92 8.68 1.72
N LEU A 79 10.51 7.76 2.59
CA LEU A 79 9.12 7.36 2.79
C LEU A 79 8.65 7.65 4.23
N ASP A 80 9.38 8.48 4.99
CA ASP A 80 9.09 8.77 6.39
C ASP A 80 7.70 9.37 6.63
N PHE A 81 7.14 10.05 5.63
CA PHE A 81 5.77 10.56 5.68
C PHE A 81 4.71 9.44 5.86
N LEU A 82 5.03 8.20 5.49
CA LEU A 82 4.14 7.04 5.67
C LEU A 82 4.00 6.59 7.14
N LYS A 83 4.93 6.97 8.03
CA LYS A 83 4.90 6.61 9.46
C LYS A 83 3.63 7.08 10.17
N ASN A 84 3.09 8.21 9.72
CA ASN A 84 1.91 8.85 10.32
C ASN A 84 0.75 8.97 9.33
N LYS A 85 0.83 8.27 8.19
CA LYS A 85 -0.20 8.36 7.15
C LYS A 85 -1.28 7.30 7.39
N PRO A 86 -2.56 7.69 7.54
CA PRO A 86 -3.65 6.74 7.64
C PRO A 86 -3.63 5.74 6.49
N SER A 87 -3.62 4.46 6.82
CA SER A 87 -3.38 3.36 5.89
C SER A 87 -4.32 2.21 6.17
N PHE A 88 -4.45 1.32 5.19
CA PHE A 88 -5.04 0.01 5.40
C PHE A 88 -3.91 -1.01 5.53
N MET A 89 -4.06 -1.91 6.49
CA MET A 89 -3.17 -3.04 6.71
C MET A 89 -3.98 -4.30 6.55
N GLU A 90 -3.49 -5.23 5.74
CA GLU A 90 -4.08 -6.53 5.49
C GLU A 90 -3.09 -7.61 5.92
N ASP A 91 -3.56 -8.55 6.71
CA ASP A 91 -2.82 -9.74 7.15
C ASP A 91 -3.77 -10.95 7.15
N ALA A 92 -3.32 -12.10 7.64
CA ALA A 92 -4.14 -13.32 7.75
C ALA A 92 -5.45 -13.15 8.55
N THR A 93 -5.56 -12.11 9.38
CA THR A 93 -6.76 -11.79 10.19
C THR A 93 -7.76 -10.89 9.43
N GLY A 94 -7.32 -10.33 8.31
CA GLY A 94 -8.09 -9.48 7.40
C GLY A 94 -7.58 -8.04 7.36
N VAL A 95 -8.43 -7.14 6.87
CA VAL A 95 -8.08 -5.73 6.66
C VAL A 95 -8.48 -4.87 7.86
N LYS A 96 -7.58 -3.98 8.30
CA LYS A 96 -7.85 -2.95 9.33
C LYS A 96 -7.24 -1.61 8.97
N LYS A 97 -7.79 -0.53 9.53
CA LYS A 97 -7.21 0.82 9.43
C LYS A 97 -6.11 0.99 10.48
N VAL A 98 -4.99 1.58 10.08
CA VAL A 98 -3.84 1.89 10.94
C VAL A 98 -3.41 3.35 10.71
N GLN A 99 -2.75 3.96 11.69
CA GLN A 99 -2.32 5.36 11.62
C GLN A 99 -1.04 5.57 10.77
N GLY A 100 -0.44 4.49 10.29
CA GLY A 100 0.83 4.54 9.58
C GLY A 100 1.30 3.16 9.18
N GLN A 101 2.33 3.12 8.35
CA GLN A 101 3.04 1.88 8.03
C GLN A 101 4.53 1.99 8.39
N PRO A 102 5.23 0.85 8.54
CA PRO A 102 6.68 0.85 8.70
C PRO A 102 7.36 1.59 7.55
N THR A 103 8.57 2.10 7.78
CA THR A 103 9.36 2.79 6.75
C THR A 103 10.35 1.88 6.06
N TYR A 104 10.73 0.76 6.66
CA TYR A 104 11.57 -0.27 6.03
C TYR A 104 10.87 -1.63 6.13
N PRO A 105 11.10 -2.55 5.19
CA PRO A 105 10.73 -3.95 5.39
C PRO A 105 11.38 -4.43 6.69
N LYS A 106 10.64 -5.23 7.47
CA LYS A 106 11.20 -5.81 8.70
C LYS A 106 12.17 -6.90 8.24
N SER A 107 13.46 -6.58 8.25
CA SER A 107 14.57 -7.54 8.13
C SER A 107 14.60 -8.50 9.31
#